data_AF-A0A1R0UVQ5-F1
#
_entry.id   AF-A0A1R0UVQ5-F1
#
_cell.length_a   1.000
_cell.length_b   1.000
_cell.length_c   1.000
_cell.angle_alpha   90.00
_cell.angle_beta   90.00
_cell.angle_gamma   90.00
#
_symmetry.space_group_name_H-M   'P 1'
#
loop_
_entity.id
_entity.type
_entity.pdbx_description
1 polymer ?
#
loop_
_entity_poly.entity_id
_entity_poly.type
_entity_poly.pdbx_seq_one_letter_code
_entity_poly.pdbx_strand_id
1 'polypeptide(L)'
;MDSLVAVVVPALVAVLTAAGAVIGLEFRDVDAYERRRGIWQWLLVLLAAVATMGATGSASGVGSLWQAVLMAVVAVAAIVFAHVMWRRRVPDAEPRIQAIATAAALSAVVVVVGSTALIYVQNTGCRQVDPLVQSSRASSAFVMPAVGPNQGPTVGDYQDWAKIIREQADQVTKGEAAQHAQRLAEVAEQIADSVRTNNTGRHYELSVEFYDELKPILTKCQIQLTA
;
A
#
# COMPACT_ATOMS: atom_id res chain seq x y z
N MET A 1 -4.53 -6.66 -2.05
CA MET A 1 -5.04 -5.84 -3.16
C MET A 1 -4.63 -6.50 -4.44
N ASP A 2 -5.56 -6.82 -5.31
CA ASP A 2 -5.25 -7.52 -6.56
C ASP A 2 -4.22 -6.72 -7.35
N SER A 3 -3.19 -7.42 -7.81
CA SER A 3 -2.18 -6.95 -8.78
C SER A 3 -2.81 -6.12 -9.91
N LEU A 4 -4.07 -6.43 -10.23
CA LEU A 4 -4.92 -5.70 -11.16
C LEU A 4 -5.05 -4.20 -10.84
N VAL A 5 -5.33 -3.77 -9.60
CA VAL A 5 -5.54 -2.34 -9.29
C VAL A 5 -4.23 -1.55 -9.43
N ALA A 6 -3.12 -2.15 -9.01
CA ALA A 6 -1.79 -1.54 -9.11
C ALA A 6 -1.33 -1.34 -10.57
N VAL A 7 -1.86 -2.12 -11.51
CA VAL A 7 -1.54 -2.02 -12.94
C VAL A 7 -2.59 -1.19 -13.70
N VAL A 8 -3.87 -1.40 -13.41
CA VAL A 8 -4.99 -0.76 -14.14
C VAL A 8 -5.07 0.73 -13.83
N VAL A 9 -4.83 1.16 -12.59
CA VAL A 9 -4.94 2.59 -12.23
C VAL A 9 -3.88 3.44 -12.97
N PRO A 10 -2.57 3.10 -12.93
CA PRO A 10 -1.57 3.84 -13.72
C PRO A 10 -1.83 3.80 -15.22
N ALA A 11 -2.29 2.66 -15.76
CA ALA A 11 -2.61 2.53 -17.18
C ALA A 11 -3.79 3.44 -17.59
N LEU A 12 -4.86 3.47 -16.78
CA LEU A 12 -6.00 4.36 -17.00
C LEU A 12 -5.55 5.83 -16.97
N VAL A 13 -4.73 6.20 -15.99
CA VAL A 13 -4.18 7.56 -15.89
C VAL A 13 -3.33 7.89 -17.12
N ALA A 14 -2.51 6.96 -17.61
CA ALA A 14 -1.72 7.17 -18.82
C ALA A 14 -2.61 7.44 -20.05
N VAL A 15 -3.67 6.64 -20.24
CA VAL A 15 -4.61 6.80 -21.37
C VAL A 15 -5.36 8.14 -21.28
N LEU A 16 -5.88 8.48 -20.10
CA LEU A 16 -6.60 9.75 -19.88
C LEU A 16 -5.67 10.96 -20.05
N THR A 17 -4.43 10.86 -19.58
CA THR A 17 -3.43 11.93 -19.74
C THR A 17 -3.02 12.07 -21.21
N ALA A 18 -2.83 10.97 -21.94
CA ALA A 18 -2.54 11.00 -23.37
C ALA A 18 -3.69 11.63 -24.15
N ALA A 19 -4.94 11.28 -23.84
CA ALA A 19 -6.12 11.92 -24.43
C ALA A 19 -6.15 13.43 -24.14
N GLY A 20 -5.86 13.84 -22.91
CA GLY A 20 -5.82 15.27 -22.52
C GLY A 20 -4.64 16.07 -23.08
N ALA A 21 -3.58 15.41 -23.56
CA ALA A 21 -2.32 16.04 -23.93
C ALA A 21 -1.94 15.92 -25.42
N VAL A 22 -2.55 14.97 -26.16
CA VAL A 22 -2.10 14.61 -27.52
C VAL A 22 -3.22 14.68 -28.57
N ILE A 23 -4.49 14.73 -28.19
CA ILE A 23 -5.59 14.80 -29.17
C ILE A 23 -5.44 16.01 -30.09
N GLY A 24 -5.54 15.77 -31.40
CA GLY A 24 -5.47 16.82 -32.43
C GLY A 24 -4.05 17.28 -32.79
N LEU A 25 -3.01 16.61 -32.30
CA LEU A 25 -1.63 16.87 -32.75
C LEU A 25 -1.28 15.97 -33.95
N GLU A 26 -0.85 16.58 -35.05
CA GLU A 26 -0.33 15.88 -36.22
C GLU A 26 1.20 15.80 -36.16
N PHE A 27 1.76 14.59 -36.13
CA PHE A 27 3.22 14.36 -36.02
C PHE A 27 3.90 14.08 -37.37
N ARG A 28 3.14 14.13 -38.46
CA ARG A 28 3.57 13.57 -39.75
C ARG A 28 4.59 14.44 -40.48
N ASP A 29 4.53 15.77 -40.32
CA ASP A 29 5.36 16.73 -41.06
C ASP A 29 5.85 17.91 -40.19
N VAL A 30 6.41 17.61 -39.02
CA VAL A 30 6.81 18.63 -38.02
C VAL A 30 8.33 18.81 -37.91
N ASP A 31 8.75 20.07 -37.81
CA ASP A 31 10.15 20.46 -37.59
C ASP A 31 10.75 19.79 -36.33
N ALA A 32 12.08 19.66 -36.31
CA ALA A 32 12.81 19.04 -35.21
C ALA A 32 12.48 19.63 -33.82
N TYR A 33 12.15 20.93 -33.79
CA TYR A 33 11.73 21.62 -32.57
C TYR A 33 10.36 21.15 -32.05
N GLU A 34 9.38 20.98 -32.93
CA GLU A 34 8.04 20.48 -32.58
C GLU A 34 8.08 19.00 -32.18
N ARG A 35 8.93 18.21 -32.83
CA ARG A 35 9.17 16.80 -32.47
C ARG A 35 9.71 16.65 -31.04
N ARG A 36 10.69 17.48 -30.66
CA ARG A 36 11.24 17.50 -29.29
C ARG A 36 10.16 17.87 -28.26
N ARG A 37 9.31 18.82 -28.60
CA ARG A 37 8.15 19.24 -27.81
C ARG A 37 7.11 18.12 -27.65
N GLY A 38 6.88 17.32 -28.70
CA GLY A 38 6.04 16.11 -28.66
C GLY A 38 6.59 15.04 -27.71
N ILE A 39 7.91 14.80 -27.76
CA ILE A 39 8.59 13.88 -26.84
C ILE A 39 8.37 14.31 -25.39
N TRP A 40 8.48 15.60 -25.07
CA TRP A 40 8.23 16.11 -23.72
C TRP A 40 6.80 15.86 -23.21
N GLN A 41 5.79 15.91 -24.07
CA GLN A 41 4.41 15.58 -23.67
C GLN A 41 4.27 14.09 -23.32
N TRP A 42 4.83 13.21 -24.15
CA TRP A 42 4.83 11.77 -23.87
C TRP A 42 5.62 11.42 -22.61
N LEU A 43 6.73 12.11 -22.35
CA LEU A 43 7.48 11.96 -21.10
C LEU A 43 6.64 12.36 -19.87
N LEU A 44 5.78 13.38 -19.98
CA LEU A 44 4.88 13.75 -18.88
C LEU A 44 3.74 12.76 -18.68
N VAL A 45 3.23 12.16 -19.75
CA VAL A 45 2.25 11.05 -19.66
C VAL A 45 2.89 9.87 -18.92
N LEU A 46 4.12 9.51 -19.27
CA LEU A 46 4.85 8.45 -18.58
C LEU A 46 5.15 8.81 -17.12
N LEU A 47 5.55 10.06 -16.86
CA LEU A 47 5.79 10.55 -15.50
C LEU A 47 4.52 10.48 -14.66
N ALA A 48 3.36 10.88 -15.21
CA ALA A 48 2.08 10.77 -14.52
C ALA A 48 1.74 9.33 -14.15
N ALA A 49 1.97 8.38 -15.08
CA ALA A 49 1.73 6.96 -14.82
C ALA A 49 2.65 6.40 -13.73
N VAL A 50 3.96 6.66 -13.82
CA VAL A 50 4.95 6.20 -12.83
C VAL A 50 4.71 6.85 -11.47
N ALA A 51 4.40 8.15 -11.44
CA ALA A 51 4.09 8.84 -10.20
C ALA A 51 2.79 8.32 -9.55
N THR A 52 1.78 7.99 -10.36
CA THR A 52 0.55 7.32 -9.87
C THR A 52 0.85 5.94 -9.30
N MET A 53 1.70 5.15 -9.96
CA MET A 53 2.15 3.86 -9.45
C MET A 53 2.86 4.03 -8.10
N GLY A 54 3.76 5.01 -7.99
CA GLY A 54 4.41 5.35 -6.72
C GLY A 54 3.41 5.78 -5.63
N ALA A 55 2.44 6.62 -5.96
CA ALA A 55 1.43 7.10 -5.01
C ALA A 55 0.56 5.97 -4.46
N THR A 56 0.02 5.14 -5.35
CA THR A 56 -0.80 3.98 -4.98
C THR A 56 -0.01 2.92 -4.22
N GLY A 57 1.25 2.68 -4.60
CA GLY A 57 2.18 1.81 -3.87
C GLY A 57 2.46 2.32 -2.46
N SER A 58 2.84 3.60 -2.31
CA SER A 58 3.07 4.23 -1.00
C SER A 58 1.82 4.32 -0.12
N ALA A 59 0.62 4.31 -0.70
CA ALA A 59 -0.63 4.29 0.04
C ALA A 59 -1.04 2.88 0.51
N SER A 60 -0.41 1.83 -0.02
CA SER A 60 -0.74 0.43 0.25
C SER A 60 0.04 -0.15 1.44
N GLY A 61 -0.46 -1.27 2.00
CA GLY A 61 0.19 -1.95 3.14
C GLY A 61 0.37 -1.04 4.36
N VAL A 62 1.58 -1.04 4.94
CA VAL A 62 1.97 -0.17 6.07
C VAL A 62 2.25 1.28 5.63
N GLY A 63 2.25 1.56 4.32
CA GLY A 63 2.91 2.71 3.69
C GLY A 63 2.65 4.12 4.25
N SER A 64 3.50 5.05 3.82
CA SER A 64 3.56 6.42 4.33
C SER A 64 2.60 7.37 3.63
N LEU A 65 1.77 8.06 4.42
CA LEU A 65 0.88 9.12 3.91
C LEU A 65 1.66 10.21 3.17
N TRP A 66 2.81 10.62 3.71
CA TRP A 66 3.59 11.71 3.11
C TRP A 66 4.16 11.33 1.74
N GLN A 67 4.67 10.11 1.59
CA GLN A 67 5.16 9.64 0.30
C GLN A 67 4.03 9.51 -0.72
N ALA A 68 2.88 8.96 -0.30
CA ALA A 68 1.70 8.86 -1.16
C ALA A 68 1.22 10.24 -1.64
N VAL A 69 1.14 11.22 -0.74
CA VAL A 69 0.75 12.60 -1.06
C VAL A 69 1.75 13.25 -2.02
N LEU A 70 3.05 13.16 -1.75
CA LEU A 70 4.08 13.74 -2.61
C LEU A 70 4.01 13.17 -4.03
N MET A 71 3.89 11.86 -4.17
CA MET A 71 3.80 11.19 -5.47
C MET A 71 2.49 11.53 -6.19
N ALA A 72 1.37 11.63 -5.48
CA ALA A 72 0.10 12.07 -6.05
C ALA A 72 0.18 13.50 -6.57
N VAL A 73 0.81 14.42 -5.82
CA VAL A 73 1.02 15.81 -6.25
C VAL A 73 1.89 15.87 -7.51
N VAL A 74 2.97 15.07 -7.58
CA VAL A 74 3.81 14.98 -8.78
C VAL A 74 3.02 14.47 -9.99
N ALA A 75 2.19 13.44 -9.81
CA ALA A 75 1.34 12.91 -10.88
C ALA A 75 0.36 13.98 -11.39
N VAL A 76 -0.33 14.67 -10.47
CA VAL A 76 -1.27 15.75 -10.82
C VAL A 76 -0.55 16.90 -11.53
N ALA A 77 0.62 17.31 -11.05
CA ALA A 77 1.42 18.35 -11.69
C ALA A 77 1.82 17.97 -13.12
N ALA A 78 2.21 16.71 -13.35
CA ALA A 78 2.54 16.21 -14.68
C ALA A 78 1.34 16.27 -15.63
N ILE A 79 0.15 15.87 -15.17
CA ILE A 79 -1.10 15.93 -15.94
C ILE A 79 -1.44 17.37 -16.31
N VAL A 80 -1.44 18.27 -15.32
CA VAL A 80 -1.77 19.69 -15.52
C VAL A 80 -0.78 20.34 -16.48
N PHE A 81 0.51 20.10 -16.32
CA PHE A 81 1.53 20.68 -17.18
C PHE A 81 1.45 20.13 -18.61
N ALA A 82 1.17 18.84 -18.79
CA ALA A 82 0.93 18.24 -20.09
C ALA A 82 -0.28 18.89 -20.81
N HIS A 83 -1.38 19.09 -20.08
CA HIS A 83 -2.58 19.73 -20.61
C HIS A 83 -2.37 21.22 -20.93
N VAL A 84 -1.65 21.97 -20.07
CA VAL A 84 -1.32 23.37 -20.33
C VAL A 84 -0.44 23.50 -21.58
N MET A 85 0.54 22.61 -21.77
CA MET A 85 1.32 22.58 -23.00
C MET A 85 0.50 22.23 -24.23
N TRP A 86 -0.49 21.35 -24.10
CA TRP A 86 -1.43 21.04 -25.17
C TRP A 86 -2.27 22.26 -25.56
N ARG A 87 -2.86 22.97 -24.58
CA ARG A 87 -3.62 24.22 -24.82
C ARG A 87 -2.80 25.29 -25.54
N ARG A 88 -1.48 25.33 -25.29
CA ARG A 88 -0.57 26.27 -25.97
C ARG A 88 -0.23 25.86 -27.41
N ARG A 89 -0.38 24.58 -27.79
CA ARG A 89 -0.10 24.08 -29.15
C ARG A 89 -1.32 24.08 -30.05
N VAL A 90 -2.50 23.89 -29.47
CA VAL A 90 -3.77 23.87 -30.21
C VAL A 90 -4.67 24.99 -29.67
N PRO A 91 -4.31 26.28 -29.87
CA PRO A 91 -5.09 27.40 -29.36
C PRO A 91 -6.50 27.45 -29.98
N ASP A 92 -6.60 27.07 -31.26
CA ASP A 92 -7.85 27.08 -32.05
C ASP A 92 -8.49 25.68 -32.16
N ALA A 93 -8.32 24.85 -31.13
CA ALA A 93 -8.97 23.54 -31.09
C ALA A 93 -10.49 23.68 -31.22
N GLU A 94 -11.13 22.80 -32.00
CA GLU A 94 -12.59 22.73 -32.05
C GLU A 94 -13.18 22.63 -30.63
N PRO A 95 -14.31 23.30 -30.33
CA PRO A 95 -14.90 23.32 -28.98
C PRO A 95 -15.13 21.92 -28.40
N ARG A 96 -15.50 20.97 -29.28
CA ARG A 96 -15.69 19.55 -28.92
C ARG A 96 -14.38 18.89 -28.49
N ILE A 97 -13.29 19.10 -29.23
CA ILE A 97 -11.97 18.54 -28.92
C ILE A 97 -11.47 19.13 -27.59
N GLN A 98 -11.66 20.43 -27.38
CA GLN A 98 -11.32 21.09 -26.14
C GLN A 98 -12.09 20.52 -24.94
N ALA A 99 -13.40 20.30 -25.07
CA ALA A 99 -14.21 19.71 -24.01
C ALA A 99 -13.74 18.29 -23.66
N ILE A 100 -13.43 17.45 -24.66
CA ILE A 100 -12.94 16.09 -24.45
C ILE A 100 -11.58 16.09 -23.74
N ALA A 101 -10.61 16.89 -24.22
CA ALA A 101 -9.27 16.94 -23.66
C ALA A 101 -9.26 17.45 -22.21
N THR A 102 -10.06 18.49 -21.92
CA THR A 102 -10.20 19.03 -20.56
C THR A 102 -10.88 18.03 -19.63
N ALA A 103 -11.97 17.40 -20.07
CA ALA A 103 -12.66 16.35 -19.30
C ALA A 103 -11.74 15.15 -19.02
N ALA A 104 -10.92 14.73 -19.99
CA ALA A 104 -9.96 13.66 -19.82
C ALA A 104 -8.88 14.01 -18.79
N ALA A 105 -8.30 15.22 -18.87
CA ALA A 105 -7.30 15.68 -17.91
C ALA A 105 -7.87 15.78 -16.48
N LEU A 106 -9.08 16.34 -16.33
CA LEU A 106 -9.77 16.40 -15.03
C LEU A 106 -10.05 15.00 -14.49
N SER A 107 -10.51 14.08 -15.34
CA SER A 107 -10.79 12.70 -14.96
C SER A 107 -9.50 11.99 -14.50
N ALA A 108 -8.37 12.22 -15.17
CA ALA A 108 -7.09 11.66 -14.74
C ALA A 108 -6.71 12.13 -13.33
N VAL A 109 -6.86 13.43 -13.03
CA VAL A 109 -6.60 13.98 -11.69
C VAL A 109 -7.51 13.35 -10.64
N VAL A 110 -8.81 13.24 -10.93
CA VAL A 110 -9.79 12.62 -10.03
C VAL A 110 -9.44 11.16 -9.75
N VAL A 111 -9.01 10.40 -10.78
CA VAL A 111 -8.57 9.01 -10.61
C VAL A 111 -7.35 8.93 -9.70
N VAL A 112 -6.33 9.77 -9.89
CA VAL A 112 -5.12 9.76 -9.05
C VAL A 112 -5.48 10.02 -7.59
N VAL A 113 -6.21 11.11 -7.32
CA VAL A 113 -6.56 11.50 -5.95
C VAL A 113 -7.50 10.48 -5.31
N GLY A 114 -8.56 10.08 -6.02
CA GLY A 114 -9.55 9.14 -5.53
C GLY A 114 -8.98 7.75 -5.25
N SER A 115 -8.18 7.21 -6.16
CA SER A 115 -7.55 5.90 -5.97
C SER A 115 -6.55 5.92 -4.81
N THR A 116 -5.68 6.93 -4.74
CA THR A 116 -4.68 7.03 -3.66
C THR A 116 -5.36 7.17 -2.29
N ALA A 117 -6.39 8.03 -2.19
CA ALA A 117 -7.13 8.20 -0.94
C ALA A 117 -7.88 6.93 -0.53
N LEU A 118 -8.56 6.27 -1.47
CA LEU A 118 -9.30 5.04 -1.21
C LEU A 118 -8.37 3.91 -0.75
N ILE A 119 -7.25 3.71 -1.46
CA ILE A 119 -6.22 2.72 -1.09
C ILE A 119 -5.67 3.02 0.29
N TYR A 120 -5.38 4.30 0.57
CA TYR A 120 -4.90 4.70 1.88
C TYR A 120 -5.90 4.31 2.97
N VAL A 121 -7.18 4.66 2.83
CA VAL A 121 -8.21 4.36 3.83
C VAL A 121 -8.42 2.85 4.00
N GLN A 122 -8.46 2.09 2.92
CA GLN A 122 -8.68 0.63 2.97
C GLN A 122 -7.56 -0.12 3.69
N ASN A 123 -6.31 0.37 3.63
CA ASN A 123 -5.16 -0.27 4.28
C ASN A 123 -4.92 0.19 5.73
N THR A 124 -5.89 0.86 6.36
CA THR A 124 -5.75 1.31 7.76
C THR A 124 -5.43 0.17 8.72
N GLY A 125 -6.04 -1.01 8.53
CA GLY A 125 -5.74 -2.19 9.35
C GLY A 125 -4.28 -2.65 9.26
N CYS A 126 -3.67 -2.54 8.07
CA CYS A 126 -2.26 -2.88 7.88
C CYS A 126 -1.30 -1.91 8.54
N ARG A 127 -1.68 -0.64 8.71
CA ARG A 127 -0.89 0.33 9.47
C ARG A 127 -1.02 0.13 10.98
N GLN A 128 -2.20 -0.29 11.44
CA GLN A 128 -2.45 -0.58 12.85
C GLN A 128 -1.76 -1.87 13.30
N VAL A 129 -1.62 -2.86 12.42
CA VAL A 129 -1.04 -4.17 12.75
C VAL A 129 0.50 -4.19 12.74
N ASP A 130 1.15 -3.15 12.21
CA ASP A 130 2.62 -3.06 12.16
C ASP A 130 3.30 -3.23 13.55
N PRO A 131 2.88 -2.53 14.63
CA PRO A 131 3.46 -2.75 15.96
C PRO A 131 3.26 -4.18 16.47
N LEU A 132 2.10 -4.80 16.20
CA LEU A 132 1.83 -6.19 16.54
C LEU A 132 2.81 -7.13 15.84
N VAL A 133 3.03 -6.94 14.53
CA VAL A 133 3.96 -7.74 13.75
C VAL A 133 5.40 -7.57 14.25
N GLN A 134 5.82 -6.34 14.57
CA GLN A 134 7.16 -6.08 15.11
C GLN A 134 7.37 -6.74 16.48
N SER A 135 6.36 -6.68 17.36
CA SER A 135 6.39 -7.37 18.65
C SER A 135 6.45 -8.88 18.48
N SER A 136 5.59 -9.46 17.64
CA SER A 136 5.59 -10.90 17.34
C SER A 136 6.93 -11.38 16.77
N ARG A 137 7.66 -10.55 16.01
CA ARG A 137 9.01 -10.85 15.53
C ARG A 137 10.05 -10.87 16.65
N ALA A 138 10.03 -9.86 17.52
CA ALA A 138 10.94 -9.78 18.66
C ALA A 138 10.69 -10.89 19.69
N SER A 139 9.52 -11.53 19.62
CA SER A 139 9.03 -12.50 20.60
C SER A 139 9.31 -13.97 20.24
N SER A 140 10.23 -14.27 19.31
CA SER A 140 10.51 -15.65 18.89
C SER A 140 10.88 -16.59 20.06
N ALA A 141 11.46 -16.05 21.13
CA ALA A 141 11.78 -16.77 22.36
C ALA A 141 10.57 -17.16 23.23
N PHE A 142 9.40 -16.54 23.00
CA PHE A 142 8.13 -16.82 23.70
C PHE A 142 7.20 -17.71 22.87
N VAL A 143 7.42 -17.80 21.56
CA VAL A 143 6.59 -18.64 20.70
C VAL A 143 7.14 -20.07 20.64
N MET A 144 8.45 -20.27 20.76
CA MET A 144 9.06 -21.60 20.78
C MET A 144 9.15 -22.16 22.21
N PRO A 145 8.82 -23.44 22.44
CA PRO A 145 8.98 -24.05 23.76
C PRO A 145 10.45 -24.10 24.18
N ALA A 146 10.71 -23.84 25.46
CA ALA A 146 12.03 -23.95 26.06
C ALA A 146 12.60 -25.37 25.95
N VAL A 147 13.86 -25.50 25.51
CA VAL A 147 14.51 -26.79 25.23
C VAL A 147 15.32 -27.33 26.43
N GLY A 148 15.28 -26.67 27.60
CA GLY A 148 16.01 -27.09 28.78
C GLY A 148 15.52 -26.46 30.10
N PRO A 149 15.84 -27.07 31.26
CA PRO A 149 15.48 -26.53 32.57
C PRO A 149 16.20 -25.20 32.85
N ASN A 150 15.45 -24.20 33.34
CA ASN A 150 15.92 -22.82 33.57
C ASN A 150 16.46 -22.08 32.33
N GLN A 151 16.15 -22.56 31.12
CA GLN A 151 16.47 -21.87 29.88
C GLN A 151 15.19 -21.29 29.29
N GLY A 152 15.14 -19.96 29.12
CA GLY A 152 14.00 -19.27 28.50
C GLY A 152 13.24 -18.34 29.46
N PRO A 153 12.18 -17.68 28.95
CA PRO A 153 11.40 -16.73 29.72
C PRO A 153 10.69 -17.38 30.92
N THR A 154 10.48 -16.60 31.97
CA THR A 154 9.70 -17.03 33.15
C THR A 154 8.20 -17.01 32.84
N VAL A 155 7.40 -17.70 33.66
CA VAL A 155 5.93 -17.68 33.55
C VAL A 155 5.37 -16.24 33.56
N GLY A 156 5.97 -15.34 34.35
CA GLY A 156 5.59 -13.92 34.37
C GLY A 156 5.89 -13.23 33.04
N ASP A 157 7.05 -13.51 32.44
CA ASP A 157 7.42 -12.95 31.13
C ASP A 157 6.46 -13.38 30.02
N TYR A 158 5.96 -14.63 30.04
CA TYR A 158 4.92 -15.10 29.10
C TYR A 158 3.59 -14.35 29.28
N GLN A 159 3.20 -14.04 30.51
CA GLN A 159 1.97 -13.29 30.79
C GLN A 159 2.08 -11.84 30.32
N ASP A 160 3.22 -11.20 30.59
CA ASP A 160 3.49 -9.84 30.13
C ASP A 160 3.55 -9.77 28.59
N TRP A 161 4.19 -10.76 27.96
CA TRP A 161 4.20 -10.90 26.50
C TRP A 161 2.77 -11.04 25.93
N ALA A 162 1.97 -11.98 26.45
CA ALA A 162 0.60 -12.19 25.99
C ALA A 162 -0.26 -10.93 26.14
N LYS A 163 -0.07 -10.19 27.24
CA LYS A 163 -0.71 -8.90 27.47
C LYS A 163 -0.31 -7.86 26.43
N ILE A 164 0.98 -7.74 26.11
CA ILE A 164 1.47 -6.81 25.06
C ILE A 164 0.85 -7.15 23.70
N ILE A 165 0.83 -8.43 23.33
CA ILE A 165 0.21 -8.90 22.07
C ILE A 165 -1.27 -8.54 22.04
N ARG A 166 -2.00 -8.74 23.16
CA ARG A 166 -3.41 -8.36 23.26
C ARG A 166 -3.64 -6.86 23.14
N GLU A 167 -2.91 -6.06 23.89
CA GLU A 167 -3.02 -4.60 23.83
C GLU A 167 -2.74 -4.05 22.43
N GLN A 168 -1.83 -4.68 21.68
CA GLN A 168 -1.54 -4.33 20.29
C GLN A 168 -2.60 -4.85 19.32
N ALA A 169 -3.16 -6.05 19.54
CA ALA A 169 -4.26 -6.59 18.75
C ALA A 169 -5.55 -5.76 18.89
N ASP A 170 -5.83 -5.24 20.09
CA ASP A 170 -7.00 -4.38 20.35
C ASP A 170 -6.91 -3.02 19.63
N GLN A 171 -5.70 -2.59 19.26
CA GLN A 171 -5.51 -1.38 18.44
C GLN A 171 -5.84 -1.62 16.95
N VAL A 172 -5.93 -2.89 16.52
CA VAL A 172 -6.28 -3.26 15.14
C VAL A 172 -7.80 -3.38 15.03
N THR A 173 -8.43 -2.34 14.48
CA THR A 173 -9.90 -2.19 14.50
C THR A 173 -10.55 -2.41 13.13
N LYS A 174 -9.78 -2.57 12.06
CA LYS A 174 -10.30 -2.58 10.69
C LYS A 174 -9.78 -3.75 9.84
N GLY A 175 -10.71 -4.36 9.09
CA GLY A 175 -10.43 -5.36 8.07
C GLY A 175 -10.09 -6.75 8.63
N GLU A 176 -9.80 -7.70 7.73
CA GLU A 176 -9.42 -9.08 8.11
C GLU A 176 -8.17 -9.14 9.00
N ALA A 177 -7.29 -8.14 8.93
CA ALA A 177 -6.13 -8.05 9.81
C ALA A 177 -6.54 -7.95 11.30
N ALA A 178 -7.69 -7.35 11.61
CA ALA A 178 -8.23 -7.29 12.97
C ALA A 178 -8.63 -8.68 13.48
N GLN A 179 -9.23 -9.52 12.63
CA GLN A 179 -9.63 -10.88 13.02
C GLN A 179 -8.41 -11.74 13.34
N HIS A 180 -7.41 -11.73 12.46
CA HIS A 180 -6.15 -12.44 12.68
C HIS A 180 -5.36 -11.88 13.87
N ALA A 181 -5.37 -10.56 14.08
CA ALA A 181 -4.74 -9.93 15.24
C ALA A 181 -5.37 -10.39 16.56
N GLN A 182 -6.70 -10.45 16.62
CA GLN A 182 -7.41 -10.95 17.80
C GLN A 182 -7.13 -12.44 18.04
N ARG A 183 -7.09 -13.27 16.99
CA ARG A 183 -6.69 -14.67 17.13
C ARG A 183 -5.24 -14.83 17.60
N LEU A 184 -4.31 -13.99 17.15
CA LEU A 184 -2.94 -13.97 17.67
C LEU A 184 -2.91 -13.67 19.17
N ALA A 185 -3.72 -12.73 19.65
CA ALA A 185 -3.83 -12.43 21.07
C ALA A 185 -4.39 -13.61 21.88
N GLU A 186 -5.43 -14.27 21.37
CA GLU A 186 -6.01 -15.46 22.00
C GLU A 186 -5.00 -16.62 22.05
N VAL A 187 -4.25 -16.86 20.98
CA VAL A 187 -3.21 -17.89 20.95
C VAL A 187 -2.06 -17.55 21.90
N ALA A 188 -1.67 -16.28 21.99
CA ALA A 188 -0.63 -15.84 22.93
C ALA A 188 -1.03 -16.06 24.40
N GLU A 189 -2.28 -15.77 24.76
CA GLU A 189 -2.81 -16.07 26.09
C GLU A 189 -2.81 -17.58 26.39
N GLN A 190 -3.18 -18.39 25.40
CA GLN A 190 -3.18 -19.84 25.52
C GLN A 190 -1.76 -20.41 25.66
N ILE A 191 -0.76 -19.81 25.00
CA ILE A 191 0.65 -20.17 25.18
C ILE A 191 1.06 -19.87 26.62
N ALA A 192 0.76 -18.67 27.13
CA ALA A 192 1.07 -18.31 28.52
C ALA A 192 0.42 -19.26 29.54
N ASP A 193 -0.82 -19.69 29.29
CA ASP A 193 -1.50 -20.67 30.14
C ASP A 193 -0.90 -22.09 30.03
N SER A 194 -0.48 -22.50 28.83
CA SER A 194 0.19 -23.79 28.61
C SER A 194 1.51 -23.89 29.38
N VAL A 195 2.25 -22.78 29.49
CA VAL A 195 3.48 -22.69 30.29
C VAL A 195 3.16 -22.76 31.79
N ARG A 196 2.11 -22.06 32.25
CA ARG A 196 1.63 -22.14 33.65
C ARG A 196 1.24 -23.56 34.06
N THR A 197 0.65 -24.32 33.14
CA THR A 197 0.21 -25.70 33.36
C THR A 197 1.26 -26.76 33.00
N ASN A 198 2.45 -26.33 32.58
CA ASN A 198 3.56 -27.19 32.15
C ASN A 198 3.18 -28.17 31.02
N ASN A 199 2.29 -27.75 30.12
CA ASN A 199 1.81 -28.55 28.99
C ASN A 199 2.59 -28.21 27.70
N THR A 200 3.78 -28.79 27.57
CA THR A 200 4.70 -28.52 26.45
C THR A 200 4.15 -28.97 25.09
N GLY A 201 3.34 -30.04 25.06
CA GLY A 201 2.69 -30.50 23.83
C GLY A 201 1.71 -29.48 23.28
N ARG A 202 0.85 -28.94 24.16
CA ARG A 202 -0.08 -27.86 23.78
C ARG A 202 0.66 -26.58 23.40
N HIS A 203 1.75 -26.23 24.09
CA HIS A 203 2.57 -25.08 23.71
C HIS A 203 3.02 -25.21 22.25
N TYR A 204 3.61 -26.34 21.86
CA TYR A 204 4.09 -26.56 20.49
C TYR A 204 2.99 -26.42 19.42
N GLU A 205 1.79 -26.96 19.68
CA GLU A 205 0.65 -26.83 18.76
C GLU A 205 0.24 -25.36 18.59
N LEU A 206 0.17 -24.62 19.70
CA LEU A 206 -0.16 -23.18 19.69
C LEU A 206 0.93 -22.34 19.02
N SER A 207 2.21 -22.74 19.11
CA SER A 207 3.31 -22.09 18.39
C SER A 207 3.08 -22.12 16.87
N VAL A 208 2.61 -23.26 16.35
CA VAL A 208 2.30 -23.41 14.92
C VAL A 208 1.10 -22.54 14.55
N GLU A 209 0.02 -22.60 15.34
CA GLU A 209 -1.19 -21.79 15.13
C GLU A 209 -0.88 -20.28 15.15
N PHE A 210 0.02 -19.84 16.03
CA PHE A 210 0.47 -18.45 16.10
C PHE A 210 1.11 -18.00 14.77
N TYR A 211 1.99 -18.82 14.18
CA TYR A 211 2.59 -18.49 12.89
C TYR A 211 1.60 -18.58 11.71
N ASP A 212 0.66 -19.52 11.79
CA ASP A 212 -0.40 -19.66 10.79
C ASP A 212 -1.36 -18.46 10.78
N GLU A 213 -1.64 -17.85 11.93
CA GLU A 213 -2.41 -16.60 12.00
C GLU A 213 -1.58 -15.35 11.64
N LEU A 214 -0.27 -15.37 11.87
CA LEU A 214 0.63 -14.27 11.49
C LEU A 214 0.85 -14.17 9.97
N LYS A 215 0.91 -15.31 9.26
CA LYS A 215 1.22 -15.39 7.83
C LYS A 215 0.20 -14.65 6.92
N PRO A 216 -1.13 -14.77 7.13
CA PRO A 216 -2.14 -13.97 6.41
C PRO A 216 -1.92 -12.47 6.57
N ILE A 217 -1.58 -12.00 7.77
CA ILE A 217 -1.31 -10.59 8.04
C ILE A 217 -0.09 -10.13 7.24
N LEU A 218 1.02 -10.87 7.32
CA LEU A 218 2.25 -10.54 6.58
C LEU A 218 2.01 -10.48 5.06
N THR A 219 1.26 -11.45 4.54
CA THR A 219 0.95 -11.55 3.11
C THR A 219 0.07 -10.39 2.65
N LYS A 220 -1.01 -10.10 3.40
CA LYS A 220 -1.98 -9.07 3.05
C LYS A 220 -1.38 -7.67 3.17
N CYS A 221 -0.61 -7.43 4.22
CA CYS A 221 -0.01 -6.13 4.50
C CYS A 221 1.35 -5.92 3.82
N GLN A 222 1.81 -6.90 3.04
CA GLN A 222 3.06 -6.86 2.27
C GLN A 222 4.28 -6.55 3.14
N ILE A 223 4.25 -7.00 4.40
CA ILE A 223 5.33 -6.74 5.35
C ILE A 223 6.42 -7.76 5.08
N GLN A 224 7.53 -7.32 4.49
CA GLN A 224 8.68 -8.19 4.26
C GLN A 224 9.29 -8.61 5.59
N LEU A 225 9.55 -9.91 5.73
CA LEU A 225 10.43 -10.45 6.76
C LEU A 225 11.86 -10.18 6.30
N THR A 226 12.40 -9.00 6.61
CA THR A 226 13.84 -8.78 6.52
C THR A 226 14.48 -9.53 7.68
N ALA A 227 15.34 -10.50 7.34
CA ALA A 227 16.17 -11.26 8.26
C ALA A 227 17.19 -10.37 8.99
#